data_AF-A0A8I0H3W0-F1
#
_entry.id   AF-A0A8I0H3W0-F1
#
_cell.length_a   1.000
_cell.length_b   1.000
_cell.length_c   1.000
_cell.angle_alpha   90.00
_cell.angle_beta   90.00
_cell.angle_gamma   90.00
#
_symmetry.space_group_name_H-M   'P 1'
#
loop_
_entity.id
_entity.type
_entity.pdbx_description
1 polymer ?
#
loop_
_entity_poly.entity_id
_entity_poly.type
_entity_poly.pdbx_seq_one_letter_code
_entity_poly.pdbx_strand_id
1 'polypeptide(L)' 'MSEMKEVICTCCPQGCHLLVDEANDYKVTGNGCPNGIAYGKEELTHPTRIITSTVRAEGCLHSRCPVKTSKPVPKGQMA' A
#
# COMPACT_ATOMS: atom_id res chain seq x y z
N MET A 1 17.32 15.80 15.21
CA MET A 1 15.86 15.76 15.39
C MET A 1 15.39 14.47 14.76
N SER A 2 14.86 13.53 15.53
CA SER A 2 14.27 12.30 15.00
C SER A 2 13.01 12.67 14.24
N GLU A 3 13.06 12.59 12.92
CA GLU A 3 11.94 12.92 12.04
C GLU A 3 10.99 11.72 12.01
N MET A 4 10.01 11.74 12.91
CA MET A 4 8.93 10.75 12.92
C MET A 4 7.88 11.16 11.89
N LYS A 5 7.56 10.26 10.96
CA LYS A 5 6.44 10.43 10.02
C LYS A 5 5.25 9.59 10.43
N GLU A 6 4.08 10.20 10.32
CA GLU A 6 2.81 9.52 10.52
C GLU A 6 2.30 8.95 9.20
N VAL A 7 1.90 7.68 9.21
CA VAL A 7 1.36 6.95 8.06
C VAL A 7 0.13 6.16 8.49
N ILE A 8 -0.94 6.20 7.70
CA ILE A 8 -2.14 5.39 7.99
C ILE A 8 -2.01 4.04 7.30
N CYS A 9 -2.15 2.95 8.05
CA CYS A 9 -2.10 1.60 7.50
C CYS A 9 -3.34 1.29 6.64
N THR A 10 -3.21 1.36 5.31
CA THR A 10 -4.31 1.02 4.39
C THR A 10 -4.59 -0.48 4.27
N CYS A 11 -3.70 -1.33 4.79
CA CYS A 11 -3.89 -2.78 4.84
C CYS A 11 -4.78 -3.23 6.00
N CYS A 12 -4.94 -2.40 7.03
CA CYS A 12 -5.73 -2.73 8.20
C CYS A 12 -7.17 -2.21 8.04
N PRO A 13 -8.21 -3.02 8.30
CA PRO A 13 -9.60 -2.54 8.25
C PRO A 13 -9.89 -1.46 9.29
N GLN A 14 -9.09 -1.37 10.36
CA GLN A 14 -9.19 -0.33 11.38
C GLN A 14 -8.46 0.96 11.02
N GLY A 15 -7.57 0.94 10.01
CA GLY A 15 -6.77 2.11 9.64
C GLY A 15 -5.82 2.59 10.75
N CYS A 16 -4.98 1.69 11.28
CA CYS A 16 -4.05 2.06 12.38
C CYS A 16 -3.15 3.24 11.98
N HIS A 17 -3.02 4.20 12.89
CA HIS A 17 -2.05 5.28 12.78
C HIS A 17 -0.66 4.76 13.14
N LEU A 18 0.25 4.76 12.18
CA LEU A 18 1.60 4.29 12.32
C LEU A 18 2.54 5.48 12.46
N LEU A 19 3.44 5.42 13.43
CA LEU A 19 4.56 6.35 13.56
C LEU A 19 5.83 5.63 13.13
N VAL A 20 6.49 6.15 12.09
CA VAL A 20 7.69 5.57 11.52
C VAL A 20 8.88 6.50 11.76
N ASP A 21 9.93 5.96 12.36
CA ASP A 21 11.17 6.68 12.63
C ASP A 21 12.21 6.41 11.53
N GLU A 22 12.43 7.39 10.66
CA GLU A 22 13.38 7.27 9.54
C GLU A 22 14.84 7.17 10.00
N ALA A 23 15.17 7.77 11.15
CA ALA A 23 16.53 7.76 11.68
C ALA A 23 16.90 6.40 12.31
N ASN A 24 15.90 5.63 12.73
CA ASN A 24 16.08 4.33 13.39
C ASN A 24 15.60 3.16 12.50
N ASP A 25 16.15 3.04 11.28
CA ASP A 25 15.85 1.94 10.33
C ASP A 25 14.36 1.76 10.01
N TYR A 26 13.61 2.87 9.94
CA TYR A 26 12.16 2.89 9.69
C TYR A 26 11.39 2.07 10.74
N LYS A 27 11.77 2.20 12.02
CA LYS A 27 11.07 1.53 13.11
C LYS A 27 9.63 2.04 13.18
N VAL A 28 8.69 1.11 13.03
CA VAL A 28 7.25 1.40 13.06
C VAL A 28 6.68 1.14 14.45
N THR A 29 5.87 2.08 14.93
CA THR A 29 5.11 1.98 16.19
C THR A 29 3.64 2.40 15.95
N GLY A 30 2.73 2.03 16.85
CA GLY A 30 1.28 2.28 16.68
C GLY A 30 0.55 1.23 15.83
N ASN A 31 1.24 0.18 15.39
CA ASN A 31 0.63 -0.93 14.65
C ASN A 31 -0.14 -1.87 15.60
N GLY A 32 -1.36 -2.25 15.22
CA GLY A 32 -2.11 -3.32 15.89
C GLY A 32 -1.81 -4.73 15.36
N CYS A 33 -1.02 -4.84 14.29
CA CYS A 33 -0.71 -6.10 13.63
C CYS A 33 0.70 -6.07 13.00
N PRO A 34 1.31 -7.24 12.72
CA PRO A 34 2.63 -7.31 12.08
C PRO A 34 2.61 -6.75 10.64
N ASN A 35 1.48 -6.85 9.94
CA ASN A 35 1.31 -6.29 8.60
C ASN A 35 1.46 -4.76 8.58
N GLY A 36 1.06 -4.08 9.67
CA GLY A 36 1.25 -2.64 9.80
C GLY A 36 2.72 -2.24 9.86
N ILE A 37 3.58 -3.07 10.47
CA ILE A 37 5.02 -2.81 10.52
C ILE A 37 5.62 -2.90 9.11
N ALA A 38 5.33 -3.98 8.39
CA ALA A 38 5.80 -4.17 7.03
C ALA A 38 5.32 -3.04 6.11
N TYR A 39 4.03 -2.70 6.18
CA TYR A 39 3.44 -1.62 5.40
C TYR A 39 4.06 -0.26 5.71
N GLY A 40 4.19 0.12 6.99
CA GLY A 40 4.74 1.42 7.37
C GLY A 40 6.19 1.62 6.88
N LYS A 41 7.00 0.56 6.92
CA LYS A 41 8.37 0.58 6.38
C LYS A 41 8.38 0.67 4.86
N GLU A 42 7.57 -0.15 4.17
CA GLU A 42 7.50 -0.16 2.70
C GLU A 42 6.93 1.15 2.15
N GLU A 43 5.92 1.75 2.80
CA GLU A 43 5.28 2.98 2.32
C GLU A 43 6.25 4.18 2.25
N LEU A 44 7.22 4.26 3.18
CA LEU A 44 8.21 5.33 3.19
C LEU A 44 9.47 5.02 2.36
N THR A 45 9.78 3.75 2.11
CA THR A 45 10.98 3.35 1.36
C THR A 45 10.71 3.06 -0.11
N HIS A 46 9.62 2.34 -0.41
CA HIS A 46 9.23 1.94 -1.75
C HIS A 46 7.69 1.80 -1.85
N PRO A 47 6.94 2.91 -1.91
CA PRO A 47 5.48 2.85 -1.92
C PRO A 47 4.98 2.13 -3.19
N THR A 48 4.26 1.01 -3.00
CA THR A 48 3.68 0.21 -4.09
C THR A 48 2.16 0.12 -4.00
N ARG A 49 1.46 -0.09 -5.12
CA ARG A 49 0.00 -0.24 -5.17
C ARG A 49 -0.44 -1.32 -6.17
N ILE A 50 -1.55 -1.98 -5.87
CA ILE A 50 -2.23 -2.85 -6.85
C ILE A 50 -3.12 -1.97 -7.72
N ILE A 51 -2.84 -1.92 -9.02
CA ILE A 51 -3.65 -1.15 -9.97
C ILE A 51 -4.86 -2.00 -10.34
N THR A 52 -6.05 -1.41 -10.30
CA THR A 52 -7.28 -2.03 -10.77
C THR A 52 -7.76 -1.31 -12.03
N SER A 53 -8.28 -2.06 -12.99
CA SER A 53 -8.77 -1.53 -14.27
C SER A 53 -9.85 -2.46 -14.84
N THR A 54 -10.33 -2.14 -16.04
CA THR A 54 -11.27 -2.98 -16.79
C THR A 54 -10.76 -3.25 -18.19
N VAL A 55 -10.93 -4.48 -18.66
CA VAL A 55 -10.61 -4.89 -20.04
C VAL A 55 -11.90 -5.21 -20.78
N ARG A 56 -11.91 -5.00 -22.11
CA ARG A 56 -13.00 -5.46 -22.97
C ARG A 56 -13.02 -6.99 -22.94
N ALA A 57 -14.21 -7.57 -22.75
CA ALA A 57 -14.43 -9.01 -22.78
C ALA A 57 -15.45 -9.34 -23.89
N GLU A 58 -15.11 -10.29 -24.75
CA GLU A 58 -15.96 -10.75 -25.84
C GLU A 58 -16.61 -12.08 -25.46
N GLY A 59 -17.89 -12.28 -25.81
CA GLY A 59 -18.62 -13.51 -25.50
C GLY A 59 -19.04 -13.68 -24.04
N CYS A 60 -18.84 -12.67 -23.19
CA CYS A 60 -19.27 -12.67 -21.79
C CYS A 60 -20.62 -11.95 -21.59
N LEU A 61 -21.31 -12.25 -20.48
CA LEU A 61 -22.54 -11.55 -20.07
C LEU A 61 -22.33 -10.03 -19.93
N HIS A 62 -21.15 -9.61 -19.48
CA HIS A 62 -20.77 -8.21 -19.33
C HIS A 62 -19.66 -7.85 -20.33
N SER A 63 -19.77 -6.67 -20.96
CA SER A 63 -18.81 -6.21 -21.98
C SER A 63 -17.42 -5.83 -21.44
N ARG A 64 -17.27 -5.77 -20.12
CA ARG A 64 -16.00 -5.49 -19.45
C ARG A 64 -15.75 -6.44 -18.29
N CYS A 65 -14.49 -6.82 -18.10
CA CYS A 65 -14.03 -7.64 -17.00
C CYS A 65 -13.13 -6.81 -16.06
N PRO A 66 -13.38 -6.80 -14.74
CA PRO A 66 -12.50 -6.16 -13.78
C PRO A 66 -11.19 -6.95 -13.67
N VAL A 67 -10.07 -6.24 -13.75
CA VAL A 67 -8.73 -6.81 -13.63
C VAL A 67 -7.93 -6.05 -12.59
N LYS A 68 -6.90 -6.71 -12.07
CA LYS A 68 -5.90 -6.10 -11.21
C LYS A 68 -4.51 -6.54 -11.63
N THR A 69 -3.49 -5.75 -11.32
CA THR A 69 -2.11 -6.17 -11.51
C THR A 69 -1.81 -7.41 -10.67
N SER A 70 -1.02 -8.33 -11.22
CA SER A 70 -0.61 -9.56 -10.53
C SER A 70 0.36 -9.28 -9.38
N LYS A 71 1.08 -8.16 -9.45
CA LYS A 71 2.02 -7.69 -8.43
C LYS A 71 1.80 -6.20 -8.14
N PRO A 72 2.21 -5.71 -6.96
CA PRO A 72 2.25 -4.28 -6.68
C PRO A 72 3.15 -3.54 -7.67
N VAL A 73 2.72 -2.36 -8.11
CA VAL A 73 3.45 -1.46 -9.00
C VAL A 73 3.96 -0.27 -8.19
N PRO A 74 5.22 0.18 -8.38
CA PRO A 74 5.74 1.35 -7.68
C PRO A 74 4.89 2.59 -7.95
N LYS A 75 4.62 3.38 -6.91
CA LYS A 75 3.75 4.57 -6.99
C LYS A 75 4.22 5.60 -8.01
N GLY A 76 5.54 5.78 -8.15
CA GLY A 76 6.12 6.70 -9.12
C GLY A 76 6.01 6.25 -10.59
N GLN A 77 5.62 4.99 -10.85
CA GLN A 77 5.40 4.46 -12.20
C GLN A 77 3.92 4.40 -12.58
N MET A 78 3.03 4.76 -11.66
CA MET A 78 1.60 4.90 -11.97
C MET A 78 1.41 6.19 -12.78
N ALA A 79 0.81 6.05 -13.96
CA ALA A 79 0.49 7.16 -14.85
C ALA A 79 -0.88 7.78 -14.54
#